data_AF-A0A510DXT9-F1
#
_entry.id   AF-A0A510DXT9-F1
#
_cell.length_a   1.000
_cell.length_b   1.000
_cell.length_c   1.000
_cell.angle_alpha   90.00
_cell.angle_beta   90.00
_cell.angle_gamma   90.00
#
_symmetry.space_group_name_H-M   'P 1'
#
loop_
_entity.id
_entity.type
_entity.pdbx_description
1 polymer ?
#
loop_
_entity_poly.entity_id
_entity_poly.type
_entity_poly.pdbx_seq_one_letter_code
_entity_poly.pdbx_strand_id
1 'polypeptide(L)'
;MIALGRWRASSYINCLKDHFADQKAVSSMAFLIASSKNDEIDVFALDTDSVIYVDRLEDVKGECISYVSLFSSYDINLIKKTSVKLWNYYGNKEISFDEKEKRLLSDLGIKI
;
A
#
# COMPACT_ATOMS: atom_id res chain seq x y z
N MET A 1 19.09 0.09 15.01
CA MET A 1 19.08 -0.33 13.60
C MET A 1 17.73 0.09 13.04
N ILE A 2 17.70 1.03 12.09
CA ILE A 2 16.42 1.42 11.46
C ILE A 2 15.96 0.19 10.67
N ALA A 3 14.75 -0.30 10.95
CA ALA A 3 14.17 -1.38 10.16
C ALA A 3 14.05 -0.90 8.72
N LEU A 4 14.65 -1.62 7.78
CA LEU A 4 14.71 -1.22 6.38
C LEU A 4 13.29 -1.06 5.79
N GLY A 5 12.32 -1.85 6.28
CA GLY A 5 10.90 -1.70 5.96
C GLY A 5 10.34 -0.35 6.35
N ARG A 6 10.62 0.13 7.57
CA ARG A 6 10.18 1.47 8.03
C ARG A 6 10.66 2.58 7.12
N TRP A 7 11.94 2.53 6.73
CA TRP A 7 12.54 3.54 5.87
C TRP A 7 11.92 3.55 4.46
N ARG A 8 11.71 2.36 3.86
CA ARG A 8 11.08 2.22 2.55
C ARG A 8 9.62 2.68 2.56
N ALA A 9 8.84 2.22 3.53
CA ALA A 9 7.44 2.64 3.69
C ALA A 9 7.31 4.16 3.90
N SER A 10 8.16 4.76 4.74
CA SER A 10 8.20 6.21 4.94
C SER A 10 8.48 6.96 3.64
N SER A 11 9.42 6.46 2.85
CA SER A 11 9.76 7.01 1.53
C SER A 11 8.56 7.02 0.58
N TYR A 12 7.79 5.93 0.52
CA TYR A 12 6.58 5.87 -0.31
C TYR A 12 5.50 6.83 0.17
N ILE A 13 5.20 6.83 1.47
CA ILE A 13 4.18 7.69 2.08
C ILE A 13 4.51 9.17 1.87
N ASN A 14 5.75 9.57 2.15
CA ASN A 14 6.19 10.95 2.00
C ASN A 14 6.15 11.45 0.56
N CYS A 15 6.31 10.56 -0.42
CA CYS A 15 6.14 10.92 -1.82
C CYS A 15 4.65 10.98 -2.22
N LEU A 16 3.86 9.95 -1.89
CA LEU A 16 2.46 9.84 -2.30
C LEU A 16 1.55 10.92 -1.68
N LYS A 17 1.84 11.37 -0.45
CA LYS A 17 1.05 12.41 0.24
C LYS A 17 1.05 13.77 -0.49
N ASP A 18 2.02 14.01 -1.36
CA ASP A 18 2.08 15.23 -2.17
C ASP A 18 1.16 15.16 -3.40
N HIS A 19 0.64 13.97 -3.71
CA HIS A 19 -0.20 13.72 -4.89
C HIS A 19 -1.63 13.30 -4.52
N PHE A 20 -1.84 12.72 -3.34
CA PHE A 20 -3.14 12.22 -2.88
C PHE A 20 -3.50 12.79 -1.50
N ALA A 21 -4.70 13.35 -1.37
CA ALA A 21 -5.15 13.98 -0.14
C ALA A 21 -5.63 12.97 0.94
N ASP A 22 -6.16 11.81 0.54
CA ASP A 22 -6.66 10.77 1.46
C ASP A 22 -5.48 10.01 2.09
N GLN A 23 -5.20 10.30 3.36
CA GLN A 23 -4.08 9.69 4.10
C GLN A 23 -4.24 8.18 4.32
N LYS A 24 -5.48 7.68 4.43
CA LYS A 24 -5.74 6.24 4.52
C LYS A 24 -5.45 5.57 3.18
N ALA A 25 -5.81 6.23 2.08
CA ALA A 25 -5.47 5.77 0.74
C ALA A 25 -3.96 5.78 0.50
N VAL A 26 -3.25 6.84 0.92
CA VAL A 26 -1.78 6.92 0.85
C VAL A 26 -1.12 5.77 1.61
N SER A 27 -1.60 5.47 2.83
CA SER A 27 -1.09 4.34 3.61
C SER A 27 -1.37 2.99 2.94
N SER A 28 -2.57 2.84 2.37
CA SER A 28 -2.97 1.64 1.63
C SER A 28 -2.11 1.44 0.38
N MET A 29 -1.82 2.52 -0.37
CA MET A 29 -0.92 2.50 -1.51
C MET A 29 0.50 2.11 -1.10
N ALA A 30 1.02 2.68 -0.02
CA ALA A 30 2.34 2.34 0.50
C ALA A 30 2.44 0.86 0.94
N PHE A 31 1.39 0.33 1.57
CA PHE A 31 1.29 -1.09 1.91
C PHE A 31 1.31 -1.98 0.66
N LEU A 32 0.54 -1.61 -0.38
CA LEU A 32 0.51 -2.35 -1.65
C LEU A 32 1.88 -2.31 -2.37
N ILE A 33 2.58 -1.18 -2.36
CA ILE A 33 3.94 -1.08 -2.91
C ILE A 33 4.91 -1.96 -2.11
N ALA A 34 4.90 -1.86 -0.78
CA ALA A 34 5.75 -2.67 0.09
C ALA A 34 5.53 -4.17 -0.17
N SER A 35 4.27 -4.58 -0.29
CA SER A 35 3.88 -5.95 -0.61
C SER A 35 4.44 -6.40 -1.97
N SER A 36 4.39 -5.55 -3.00
CA SER A 36 4.94 -5.91 -4.32
C SER A 36 6.47 -5.99 -4.37
N LYS A 37 7.14 -5.35 -3.41
CA LYS A 37 8.61 -5.39 -3.26
C LYS A 37 9.10 -6.48 -2.31
N ASN A 38 8.19 -7.26 -1.72
CA ASN A 38 8.50 -8.18 -0.61
C ASN A 38 9.21 -7.45 0.55
N ASP A 39 8.82 -6.21 0.82
CA ASP A 39 9.30 -5.45 1.98
C ASP A 39 8.60 -5.93 3.26
N GLU A 40 9.18 -5.59 4.41
CA GLU A 40 8.53 -5.80 5.71
C GLU A 40 7.26 -4.95 5.81
N ILE A 41 6.14 -5.61 6.14
CA ILE A 41 4.81 -4.99 6.25
C ILE A 41 4.32 -4.88 7.69
N ASP A 42 5.17 -5.18 8.68
CA ASP A 42 4.87 -5.13 10.12
C ASP A 42 4.68 -3.69 10.65
N VAL A 43 5.15 -2.70 9.90
CA VAL A 43 4.90 -1.26 10.12
C VAL A 43 3.52 -0.78 9.67
N PHE A 44 2.69 -1.69 9.15
CA PHE A 44 1.30 -1.44 8.78
C PHE A 44 0.34 -2.21 9.68
N ALA A 45 -0.91 -1.76 9.72
CA ALA A 45 -1.99 -2.46 10.42
C ALA A 45 -3.33 -2.28 9.69
N LEU A 46 -4.23 -3.23 9.92
CA LEU A 46 -5.61 -3.11 9.49
C LEU A 46 -6.34 -2.04 10.32
N ASP A 47 -7.00 -1.12 9.63
CA ASP A 47 -8.02 -0.21 10.16
C ASP A 47 -9.40 -0.60 9.58
N THR A 48 -10.47 0.05 10.06
CA THR A 48 -11.87 -0.21 9.71
C THR A 48 -12.11 -0.46 8.22
N ASP A 49 -11.56 0.37 7.34
CA ASP A 49 -11.80 0.35 5.90
C ASP A 49 -10.53 0.40 5.04
N SER A 50 -9.35 0.30 5.66
CA SER A 50 -8.06 0.49 4.98
C SER A 50 -6.91 -0.20 5.72
N VAL A 51 -5.73 -0.25 5.09
CA VAL A 51 -4.47 -0.55 5.79
C VAL A 51 -3.76 0.77 6.06
N ILE A 52 -3.39 1.01 7.32
CA ILE A 52 -2.74 2.24 7.77
C ILE A 52 -1.29 1.96 8.19
N TYR A 53 -0.43 2.95 8.01
CA TYR A 53 0.91 2.94 8.56
C TYR A 53 0.86 3.32 10.04
N VAL A 54 1.51 2.54 10.91
CA VAL A 54 1.39 2.68 12.38
C VAL A 54 2.68 3.09 13.09
N ASP A 55 3.76 3.28 12.34
CA ASP A 55 5.05 3.66 12.90
C ASP A 55 5.35 5.16 12.69
N ARG A 56 6.48 5.62 13.21
CA ARG A 56 6.97 6.98 12.96
C ARG A 56 7.52 7.08 11.54
N LEU A 57 7.06 8.10 10.80
CA LEU A 57 7.63 8.45 9.50
C LEU A 57 9.07 8.95 9.65
N GLU A 58 9.96 8.33 8.89
CA GLU A 58 11.33 8.81 8.70
C GLU A 58 11.34 10.00 7.72
N ASP A 59 12.28 10.93 7.88
CA ASP A 59 12.45 12.08 6.99
C ASP A 59 13.20 11.68 5.71
N VAL A 60 12.53 10.87 4.89
CA VAL A 60 13.01 10.38 3.60
C VAL A 60 11.89 10.48 2.59
N LYS A 61 12.22 10.93 1.37
CA LYS A 61 11.31 10.96 0.23
C LYS A 61 12.00 10.33 -0.97
N GLY A 62 11.48 9.19 -1.43
CA GLY A 62 11.95 8.54 -2.65
C GLY A 62 11.13 8.91 -3.88
N GLU A 63 11.44 8.28 -5.01
CA GLU A 63 10.68 8.45 -6.25
C GLU A 63 9.43 7.56 -6.26
N CYS A 64 8.25 8.18 -6.50
CA CYS A 64 6.98 7.47 -6.61
C CYS A 64 6.20 7.78 -7.88
N ILE A 65 6.78 8.47 -8.87
CA ILE A 65 6.04 8.96 -10.06
C ILE A 65 5.36 7.81 -10.82
N SER A 66 6.03 6.66 -10.97
CA SER A 66 5.43 5.47 -11.61
C SER A 66 4.21 4.96 -10.83
N TYR A 67 4.29 4.94 -9.50
CA TYR A 67 3.17 4.56 -8.63
C TYR A 67 2.05 5.58 -8.64
N VAL A 68 2.37 6.88 -8.65
CA VAL A 68 1.38 7.95 -8.79
C VAL A 68 0.59 7.77 -10.08
N SER A 69 1.29 7.53 -11.20
CA SER A 69 0.64 7.29 -12.50
C SER A 69 -0.25 6.04 -12.47
N LEU A 70 0.20 4.96 -11.83
CA LEU A 70 -0.57 3.73 -11.68
C LEU A 70 -1.82 3.99 -10.84
N PHE A 71 -1.67 4.47 -9.60
CA PHE A 71 -2.78 4.66 -8.68
C PHE A 71 -3.78 5.73 -9.14
N SER A 72 -3.35 6.73 -9.90
CA SER A 72 -4.25 7.74 -10.49
C SER A 72 -5.28 7.14 -11.47
N SER A 73 -5.01 5.93 -11.99
CA SER A 73 -5.95 5.23 -12.88
C SER A 73 -7.01 4.40 -12.15
N TYR A 74 -6.95 4.33 -10.82
CA TYR A 74 -7.82 3.52 -9.99
C TYR A 74 -8.65 4.36 -9.02
N ASP A 75 -9.85 3.88 -8.70
CA ASP A 75 -10.69 4.50 -7.67
C ASP A 75 -10.07 4.33 -6.26
N ILE A 76 -10.11 5.39 -5.46
CA ILE A 76 -9.53 5.39 -4.11
C ILE A 76 -10.16 4.32 -3.21
N ASN A 77 -11.47 4.06 -3.32
CA ASN A 77 -12.13 3.03 -2.51
C ASN A 77 -11.74 1.63 -2.97
N LEU A 78 -11.53 1.43 -4.28
CA LEU A 78 -10.98 0.18 -4.80
C LEU A 78 -9.58 -0.09 -4.21
N ILE A 79 -8.70 0.91 -4.16
CA ILE A 79 -7.35 0.78 -3.58
C ILE A 79 -7.42 0.37 -2.11
N LYS A 80 -8.22 1.09 -1.30
CA LYS A 80 -8.40 0.79 0.13
C LYS A 80 -8.97 -0.60 0.35
N LYS A 81 -10.05 -0.96 -0.36
CA LYS A 81 -10.67 -2.30 -0.31
C LYS A 81 -9.67 -3.41 -0.68
N THR A 82 -8.89 -3.19 -1.74
CA THR A 82 -7.86 -4.15 -2.20
C THR A 82 -6.78 -4.34 -1.14
N SER A 83 -6.31 -3.25 -0.50
CA SER A 83 -5.32 -3.33 0.57
C SER A 83 -5.80 -4.17 1.76
N VAL A 84 -7.05 -3.99 2.18
CA VAL A 84 -7.68 -4.76 3.28
C VAL A 84 -7.79 -6.23 2.91
N LYS A 85 -8.21 -6.53 1.68
CA LYS A 85 -8.30 -7.91 1.20
C LYS A 85 -6.93 -8.58 1.15
N LEU A 86 -5.91 -7.89 0.63
CA LEU A 86 -4.55 -8.42 0.59
C LEU A 86 -3.97 -8.65 1.99
N TRP A 87 -4.21 -7.73 2.94
CA TRP A 87 -3.84 -7.93 4.34
C TRP A 87 -4.46 -9.20 4.92
N ASN A 88 -5.76 -9.40 4.71
CA ASN A 88 -6.46 -10.59 5.20
C ASN A 88 -5.99 -11.87 4.49
N TYR A 89 -5.66 -11.79 3.20
CA TYR A 89 -5.08 -12.90 2.43
C TYR A 89 -3.73 -13.35 3.02
N TYR A 90 -2.83 -12.41 3.33
CA TYR A 90 -1.57 -12.72 4.03
C TYR A 90 -1.78 -13.27 5.45
N GLY A 91 -2.91 -12.93 6.08
CA GLY A 91 -3.38 -13.55 7.33
C GLY A 91 -3.99 -14.94 7.18
N ASN A 92 -3.84 -15.61 6.04
CA ASN A 92 -4.43 -16.92 5.71
C ASN A 92 -5.97 -16.98 5.79
N LYS A 93 -6.65 -15.84 5.58
CA LYS A 93 -8.12 -15.83 5.47
C LYS A 93 -8.54 -16.16 4.03
N GLU A 94 -9.66 -16.84 3.90
CA GLU A 94 -10.28 -17.09 2.59
C GLU A 94 -10.82 -15.78 2.00
N ILE A 95 -10.16 -15.27 0.96
CA ILE A 95 -10.49 -14.01 0.29
C ILE A 95 -10.67 -14.26 -1.19
N SER A 96 -11.74 -13.72 -1.77
CA SER A 96 -11.95 -13.66 -3.21
C SER A 96 -11.72 -12.23 -3.72
N PHE A 97 -10.85 -12.08 -4.70
CA PHE A 97 -10.60 -10.82 -5.39
C PHE A 97 -11.47 -10.70 -6.64
N ASP A 98 -12.11 -9.55 -6.84
CA ASP A 98 -12.81 -9.24 -8.08
C ASP A 98 -11.83 -8.85 -9.20
N GLU A 99 -12.32 -8.76 -10.44
CA GLU A 99 -11.46 -8.51 -11.60
C GLU A 99 -10.71 -7.17 -11.55
N LYS A 100 -11.29 -6.14 -10.93
CA LYS A 100 -10.61 -4.84 -10.78
C LYS A 100 -9.52 -4.91 -9.73
N GLU A 101 -9.78 -5.61 -8.62
CA GLU A 101 -8.81 -5.84 -7.55
C GLU A 101 -7.63 -6.69 -8.07
N LYS A 102 -7.89 -7.77 -8.82
CA LYS A 102 -6.85 -8.59 -9.46
C LYS A 102 -6.00 -7.78 -10.43
N ARG A 103 -6.64 -6.92 -11.23
CA ARG A 103 -5.91 -6.06 -12.18
C ARG A 103 -4.98 -5.09 -11.46
N LEU A 104 -5.45 -4.43 -10.40
CA LEU A 104 -4.62 -3.55 -9.59
C LEU A 104 -3.41 -4.30 -9.02
N LEU A 105 -3.62 -5.48 -8.44
CA LEU A 105 -2.56 -6.31 -7.87
C LEU A 105 -1.56 -6.78 -8.96
N SER A 106 -2.05 -7.19 -10.13
CA SER A 106 -1.23 -7.57 -11.27
C SER A 106 -0.39 -6.41 -11.82
N ASP A 107 -0.97 -5.21 -11.95
CA ASP A 107 -0.25 -4.01 -12.42
C ASP A 107 0.86 -3.60 -11.44
N LEU A 108 0.69 -3.91 -10.15
CA LEU A 108 1.72 -3.76 -9.12
C LEU A 108 2.75 -4.89 -9.11
N GLY A 109 2.50 -6.00 -9.81
CA GLY A 109 3.35 -7.19 -9.83
C GLY A 109 3.09 -8.20 -8.71
N ILE A 110 1.98 -8.06 -7.98
CA ILE A 110 1.57 -8.97 -6.91
C ILE A 110 0.82 -10.15 -7.51
N LYS A 111 1.31 -11.36 -7.27
CA LYS A 111 0.67 -12.62 -7.68
C LYS A 111 -0.12 -13.17 -6.49
N ILE A 112 -1.40 -13.47 -6.73
CA ILE A 112 -2.38 -13.97 -5.75
C ILE A 112 -2.96 -15.30 -6.22
#